data_AF-A0A6A2Y8Q1-F1
#
_entry.id   AF-A0A6A2Y8Q1-F1
#
_cell.length_a   1.000
_cell.length_b   1.000
_cell.length_c   1.000
_cell.angle_alpha   90.00
_cell.angle_beta   90.00
_cell.angle_gamma   90.00
#
_symmetry.space_group_name_H-M   'P 1'
#
loop_
_entity.id
_entity.type
_entity.pdbx_description
1 polymer ?
#
loop_
_entity_poly.entity_id
_entity_poly.type
_entity_poly.pdbx_seq_one_letter_code
_entity_poly.pdbx_strand_id
1 'polypeptide(L)'
;MRGCVFLESMPSNATLMDENITLPPICISEDTSRFRYTYRGGLRSAIRVARVVSDIVALNHPNVRWTLCSSVWKRFQVYSCLTELGVGLTHEPGFHQFDVRGNAHGLLAAHPLTPLVSLHHIDHIDPIFPNMTTTKALQHLLHATNVDSQRILQQTICYDRRFSRTVSVSWGYAVQLYDKRIPLPDVLPVPETFRQWKWGNVLAGVYTFNTRKFPPHPCHRPTIFFLDSVCLASMASRLFTRNLMKIACFSWIQRGNSKKSEFSPKLDLDYKQAPRRHCCDVFPTKSDKLLDITIRECGEDELIYMHE
;
A
#
# COMPACT_ATOMS: atom_id res chain seq x y z
N MET A 1 11.51 17.45 11.30
CA MET A 1 10.74 16.19 11.39
C MET A 1 9.45 16.46 12.16
N ARG A 2 8.31 15.88 11.78
CA ARG A 2 7.00 16.09 12.44
C ARG A 2 6.64 14.94 13.39
N GLY A 3 7.64 14.34 14.05
CA GLY A 3 7.46 13.19 14.92
C GLY A 3 8.70 12.96 15.78
N CYS A 4 8.57 12.13 16.80
CA CYS A 4 9.63 11.87 17.78
C CYS A 4 9.64 10.42 18.25
N VAL A 5 10.76 10.01 18.82
CA VAL A 5 10.93 8.74 19.52
C VAL A 5 10.51 8.93 20.96
N PHE A 6 9.48 8.21 21.39
CA PHE A 6 8.98 8.29 22.75
C PHE A 6 9.77 7.38 23.68
N LEU A 7 10.32 7.95 24.76
CA LEU A 7 11.01 7.24 25.83
C LEU A 7 10.33 7.49 27.19
N GLU A 8 10.67 6.66 28.17
CA GLU A 8 10.17 6.80 29.55
C GLU A 8 10.96 7.84 30.36
N SER A 9 12.26 7.96 30.09
CA SER A 9 13.14 8.94 30.71
C SER A 9 14.24 9.32 29.72
N MET A 10 14.85 10.48 29.91
CA MET A 10 16.00 10.87 29.10
C MET A 10 17.17 9.89 29.33
N PRO A 11 17.84 9.45 28.26
CA PRO A 11 19.04 8.64 28.41
C PRO A 11 20.15 9.48 29.07
N SER A 12 20.94 8.85 29.95
CA SER A 12 21.96 9.51 30.77
C SER A 12 23.02 10.28 29.95
N ASN A 13 23.19 9.91 28.67
CA ASN A 13 24.17 10.51 27.73
C ASN A 13 23.51 11.42 26.66
N ALA A 14 22.27 11.87 26.86
CA ALA A 14 21.54 12.67 25.85
C ALA A 14 22.23 13.98 25.47
N THR A 15 23.12 14.52 26.32
CA THR A 15 23.93 15.72 26.05
C THR A 15 25.08 15.49 25.07
N LEU A 16 25.39 14.23 24.71
CA LEU A 16 26.47 13.85 23.79
C LEU A 16 25.97 13.36 22.43
N MET A 17 24.67 13.45 22.14
CA MET A 17 24.16 13.12 20.81
C MET A 17 24.54 14.25 19.85
N ASP A 18 25.57 13.98 19.03
CA ASP A 18 26.05 14.83 17.95
C ASP A 18 24.90 15.49 17.18
N GLU A 19 24.92 16.83 17.08
CA GLU A 19 24.01 17.61 16.22
C GLU A 19 24.11 17.23 14.74
N ASN A 20 25.14 16.45 14.36
CA ASN A 20 25.37 15.95 13.02
C ASN A 20 24.55 14.70 12.63
N ILE A 21 23.80 14.09 13.56
CA ILE A 21 22.99 12.91 13.24
C ILE A 21 21.55 13.32 13.00
N THR A 22 21.03 13.03 11.80
CA THR A 22 19.64 13.24 11.38
C THR A 22 18.66 12.26 12.07
N LEU A 23 18.76 12.11 13.39
CA LEU A 23 17.86 11.25 14.16
C LEU A 23 16.56 11.99 14.50
N PRO A 24 15.42 11.28 14.56
CA PRO A 24 14.19 11.84 15.08
C PRO A 24 14.38 12.32 16.53
N PRO A 25 13.79 13.47 16.90
CA PRO A 25 13.89 14.02 18.25
C PRO A 25 13.32 13.05 19.29
N ILE A 26 13.78 13.15 20.54
CA ILE A 26 13.26 12.36 21.66
C ILE A 26 12.12 13.12 22.34
N CYS A 27 10.99 12.45 22.57
CA CYS A 27 9.89 12.93 23.40
C CYS A 27 9.79 12.07 24.67
N ILE A 28 9.52 12.70 25.81
CA ILE A 28 9.24 11.98 27.06
C ILE A 28 7.73 11.99 27.29
N SER A 29 7.12 10.79 27.39
CA SER A 29 5.71 10.66 27.72
C SER A 29 5.52 10.52 29.24
N GLU A 30 4.57 11.27 29.79
CA GLU A 30 4.29 11.33 31.24
C GLU A 30 4.01 9.97 31.87
N ASP A 31 4.36 9.82 33.16
CA ASP A 31 4.17 8.58 33.90
C ASP A 31 2.68 8.18 34.03
N THR A 32 2.40 6.90 33.74
CA THR A 32 1.06 6.30 33.81
C THR A 32 0.87 5.39 35.03
N SER A 33 1.87 5.30 35.93
CA SER A 33 1.83 4.43 37.12
C SER A 33 0.61 4.72 38.02
N ARG A 34 0.28 6.00 38.17
CA ARG A 34 -0.84 6.52 38.98
C ARG A 34 -2.23 6.21 38.40
N PHE A 35 -2.31 5.83 37.13
CA PHE A 35 -3.58 5.44 36.52
C PHE A 35 -4.07 4.13 37.15
N ARG A 36 -5.23 4.19 37.80
CA ARG A 36 -5.79 3.08 38.58
C ARG A 36 -6.47 2.07 37.65
N TYR A 37 -5.67 1.23 37.02
CA TYR A 37 -6.15 0.20 36.10
C TYR A 37 -6.64 -1.04 36.86
N THR A 38 -7.95 -1.27 36.87
CA THR A 38 -8.59 -2.37 37.62
C THR A 38 -9.02 -3.54 36.73
N TYR A 39 -9.00 -3.36 35.40
CA TYR A 39 -9.39 -4.41 34.45
C TYR A 39 -8.30 -5.49 34.37
N ARG A 40 -8.60 -6.67 34.91
CA ARG A 40 -7.65 -7.80 34.99
C ARG A 40 -7.29 -8.42 33.65
N GLY A 41 -8.12 -8.24 32.62
CA GLY A 41 -7.93 -8.85 31.30
C GLY A 41 -7.11 -8.02 30.33
N GLY A 42 -6.51 -6.90 30.74
CA GLY A 42 -5.79 -6.02 29.83
C GLY A 42 -4.39 -5.63 30.26
N LEU A 43 -3.65 -5.09 29.29
CA LEU A 43 -2.22 -4.85 29.41
C LEU A 43 -1.98 -3.39 29.79
N ARG A 44 -1.21 -3.15 30.86
CA ARG A 44 -0.74 -1.78 31.21
C ARG A 44 0.01 -1.10 30.07
N SER A 45 0.65 -1.88 29.19
CA SER A 45 1.30 -1.33 27.98
C SER A 45 0.31 -0.66 27.02
N ALA A 46 -0.97 -1.06 27.00
CA ALA A 46 -1.99 -0.38 26.19
C ALA A 46 -2.25 1.05 26.69
N ILE A 47 -2.25 1.25 28.02
CA ILE A 47 -2.37 2.58 28.64
C ILE A 47 -1.17 3.44 28.26
N ARG A 48 0.04 2.87 28.30
CA ARG A 48 1.27 3.57 27.89
C ARG A 48 1.20 4.02 26.43
N VAL A 49 0.78 3.15 25.52
CA VAL A 49 0.61 3.49 24.10
C VAL A 49 -0.46 4.55 23.90
N ALA A 50 -1.62 4.43 24.57
CA ALA A 50 -2.68 5.43 24.48
C ALA A 50 -2.21 6.81 24.98
N ARG A 51 -1.41 6.84 26.06
CA ARG A 51 -0.84 8.10 26.56
C ARG A 51 0.13 8.72 25.55
N VAL A 52 1.04 7.93 24.96
CA VAL A 52 1.95 8.41 23.91
C VAL A 52 1.18 9.00 22.71
N VAL A 53 0.10 8.34 22.30
CA VAL A 53 -0.77 8.85 21.21
C VAL A 53 -1.53 10.12 21.64
N SER A 54 -1.92 10.24 22.91
CA SER A 54 -2.50 11.50 23.42
C SER A 54 -1.47 12.64 23.40
N ASP A 55 -0.23 12.36 23.84
CA ASP A 55 0.84 13.35 23.86
C ASP A 55 1.20 13.82 22.44
N ILE A 56 1.23 12.90 21.46
CA ILE A 56 1.55 13.26 20.06
C ILE A 56 0.46 14.12 19.41
N VAL A 57 -0.82 13.85 19.73
CA VAL A 57 -1.95 14.65 19.24
C VAL A 57 -1.95 16.03 19.90
N ALA A 58 -1.57 16.12 21.18
CA ALA A 58 -1.45 17.39 21.91
C ALA A 58 -0.37 18.33 21.36
N LEU A 59 0.60 17.84 20.58
CA LEU A 59 1.56 18.68 19.85
C LEU A 59 0.90 19.57 18.80
N ASN A 60 -0.35 19.28 18.41
CA ASN A 60 -1.20 20.11 17.55
C ASN A 60 -0.52 20.61 16.26
N HIS A 61 0.19 19.72 15.56
CA HIS A 61 0.84 20.07 14.30
C HIS A 61 -0.19 20.37 13.20
N PRO A 62 -0.08 21.50 12.47
CA PRO A 62 -1.00 21.82 11.38
C PRO A 62 -0.78 20.89 10.18
N ASN A 63 -1.88 20.54 9.50
CA ASN A 63 -1.88 19.69 8.30
C ASN A 63 -1.19 18.32 8.53
N VAL A 64 -1.51 17.65 9.64
CA VAL A 64 -1.04 16.30 9.96
C VAL A 64 -2.23 15.37 10.18
N ARG A 65 -2.15 14.17 9.60
CA ARG A 65 -3.04 13.05 9.89
C ARG A 65 -2.21 11.96 10.56
N TRP A 66 -2.55 11.64 11.81
CA TRP A 66 -1.90 10.56 12.54
C TRP A 66 -2.58 9.22 12.24
N THR A 67 -1.79 8.22 11.84
CA THR A 67 -2.28 6.85 11.66
C THR A 67 -1.71 5.95 12.74
N LEU A 68 -2.58 5.28 13.48
CA LEU A 68 -2.20 4.31 14.51
C LEU A 68 -2.26 2.89 13.95
N CYS A 69 -1.09 2.27 13.74
CA CYS A 69 -0.99 0.86 13.36
C CYS A 69 -0.83 0.01 14.63
N SER A 70 -1.79 -0.87 14.91
CA SER A 70 -1.75 -1.74 16.09
C SER A 70 -2.25 -3.14 15.75
N SER A 71 -1.73 -4.14 16.47
CA SER A 71 -2.22 -5.51 16.32
C SER A 71 -3.63 -5.65 16.86
N VAL A 72 -4.39 -6.56 16.25
CA VAL A 72 -5.80 -6.81 16.55
C VAL A 72 -6.04 -7.00 18.05
N TRP A 73 -5.10 -7.68 18.75
CA TRP A 73 -5.16 -7.94 20.19
C TRP A 73 -5.07 -6.69 21.08
N LYS A 74 -4.33 -5.66 20.65
CA LYS A 74 -4.19 -4.40 21.42
C LYS A 74 -5.22 -3.35 21.01
N ARG A 75 -5.90 -3.53 19.88
CA ARG A 75 -6.82 -2.55 19.29
C ARG A 75 -7.91 -2.10 20.27
N PHE A 76 -8.63 -3.03 20.90
CA PHE A 76 -9.75 -2.69 21.78
C PHE A 76 -9.31 -1.92 23.03
N GLN A 77 -8.22 -2.36 23.67
CA GLN A 77 -7.74 -1.75 24.91
C GLN A 77 -7.20 -0.33 24.68
N VAL A 78 -6.42 -0.15 23.60
CA VAL A 78 -5.88 1.16 23.24
C VAL A 78 -7.01 2.10 22.83
N TYR A 79 -8.00 1.63 22.06
CA TYR A 79 -9.16 2.43 21.64
C TYR A 79 -9.96 2.94 22.84
N SER A 80 -10.25 2.09 23.82
CA SER A 80 -10.96 2.49 25.04
C SER A 80 -10.19 3.56 25.81
N CYS A 81 -8.87 3.38 26.01
CA CYS A 81 -8.05 4.37 26.69
C CYS A 81 -8.03 5.71 25.94
N LEU A 82 -7.95 5.68 24.61
CA LEU A 82 -7.93 6.91 23.80
C LEU A 82 -9.26 7.66 23.85
N THR A 83 -10.38 6.93 23.91
CA THR A 83 -11.71 7.53 24.04
C THR A 83 -11.84 8.28 25.36
N GLU A 84 -11.35 7.72 26.47
CA GLU A 84 -11.31 8.39 27.79
C GLU A 84 -10.36 9.61 27.80
N LEU A 85 -9.28 9.57 27.01
CA LEU A 85 -8.35 10.69 26.84
C LEU A 85 -8.85 11.75 25.85
N GLY A 86 -10.08 11.61 25.32
CA GLY A 86 -10.66 12.55 24.36
C GLY A 86 -10.06 12.48 22.96
N VAL A 87 -9.32 11.42 22.62
CA VAL A 87 -8.73 11.20 21.30
C VAL A 87 -9.66 10.33 20.46
N GLY A 88 -10.34 10.96 19.49
CA GLY A 88 -11.17 10.26 18.52
C GLY A 88 -10.35 9.41 17.55
N LEU A 89 -10.80 8.18 17.28
CA LEU A 89 -10.18 7.29 16.30
C LEU A 89 -11.17 6.97 15.17
N THR A 90 -10.71 7.16 13.93
CA THR A 90 -11.42 6.70 12.74
C THR A 90 -10.75 5.43 12.23
N HIS A 91 -11.55 4.41 11.94
CA HIS A 91 -11.01 3.16 11.40
C HIS A 91 -10.73 3.30 9.92
N GLU A 92 -9.44 3.23 9.57
CA GLU A 92 -9.02 3.14 8.17
C GLU A 92 -8.92 1.67 7.75
N PRO A 93 -9.73 1.22 6.76
CA PRO A 93 -9.50 -0.07 6.15
C PRO A 93 -8.13 -0.09 5.45
N GLY A 94 -7.61 -1.27 5.11
CA GLY A 94 -6.34 -1.41 4.39
C GLY A 94 -5.23 -2.11 5.16
N PHE A 95 -4.08 -2.22 4.51
CA PHE A 95 -2.95 -2.99 4.99
C PHE A 95 -2.07 -2.14 5.92
N HIS A 96 -2.22 -2.36 7.22
CA HIS A 96 -1.36 -1.72 8.23
C HIS A 96 -0.44 -2.72 8.93
N GLN A 97 -0.81 -4.00 8.90
CA GLN A 97 0.03 -5.14 9.26
C GLN A 97 -0.23 -6.30 8.28
N PHE A 98 0.75 -6.66 7.44
CA PHE A 98 0.73 -7.88 6.62
C PHE A 98 1.64 -9.01 7.19
N ASP A 99 1.04 -10.05 7.77
CA ASP A 99 1.77 -11.22 8.26
C ASP A 99 1.78 -12.33 7.20
N VAL A 100 2.68 -12.24 6.22
CA VAL A 100 2.84 -13.24 5.15
C VAL A 100 4.30 -13.56 4.84
N ARG A 101 4.53 -14.65 4.12
CA ARG A 101 5.86 -15.13 3.70
C ARG A 101 5.91 -15.40 2.20
N GLY A 102 7.12 -15.38 1.64
CA GLY A 102 7.36 -15.66 0.22
C GLY A 102 6.84 -14.53 -0.68
N ASN A 103 6.17 -14.88 -1.78
CA ASN A 103 5.84 -13.90 -2.82
C ASN A 103 4.63 -13.01 -2.44
N ALA A 104 4.92 -11.79 -1.98
CA ALA A 104 3.91 -10.78 -1.61
C ALA A 104 3.23 -10.05 -2.79
N HIS A 105 3.54 -10.40 -4.06
CA HIS A 105 3.07 -9.68 -5.24
C HIS A 105 1.55 -9.47 -5.27
N GLY A 106 0.76 -10.49 -4.94
CA GLY A 106 -0.69 -10.40 -4.97
C GLY A 106 -1.24 -9.34 -4.02
N LEU A 107 -0.67 -9.21 -2.82
CA LEU A 107 -1.06 -8.20 -1.83
C LEU A 107 -0.74 -6.79 -2.30
N LEU A 108 0.48 -6.61 -2.81
CA LEU A 108 0.96 -5.29 -3.25
C LEU A 108 0.22 -4.85 -4.53
N ALA A 109 -0.01 -5.75 -5.47
CA ALA A 109 -0.69 -5.43 -6.73
C ALA A 109 -2.20 -5.20 -6.59
N ALA A 110 -2.83 -5.74 -5.53
CA ALA A 110 -4.26 -5.59 -5.25
C ALA A 110 -4.50 -4.67 -4.04
N HIS A 111 -3.57 -3.76 -3.74
CA HIS A 111 -3.74 -2.84 -2.61
C HIS A 111 -5.01 -1.99 -2.80
N PRO A 112 -5.87 -1.87 -1.78
CA PRO A 112 -7.06 -1.04 -1.85
C PRO A 112 -6.71 0.44 -1.99
N LEU A 113 -7.73 1.28 -2.15
CA LEU A 113 -7.60 2.74 -2.28
C LEU A 113 -7.14 3.47 -1.02
N THR A 114 -6.91 2.73 0.06
CA THR A 114 -6.42 3.30 1.30
C THR A 114 -4.94 3.60 1.15
N PRO A 115 -4.42 4.68 1.76
CA PRO A 115 -2.98 4.94 1.72
C PRO A 115 -2.18 3.78 2.33
N LEU A 116 -1.08 3.41 1.67
CA LEU A 116 -0.10 2.49 2.26
C LEU A 116 0.70 3.24 3.32
N VAL A 117 0.63 2.79 4.57
CA VAL A 117 1.29 3.48 5.70
C VAL A 117 2.56 2.77 6.12
N SER A 118 2.51 1.44 6.23
CA SER A 118 3.64 0.66 6.70
C SER A 118 3.71 -0.70 6.02
N LEU A 119 4.94 -1.12 5.75
CA LEU A 119 5.26 -2.48 5.37
C LEU A 119 6.11 -3.11 6.47
N HIS A 120 5.71 -4.27 7.00
CA HIS A 120 6.41 -4.95 8.09
C HIS A 120 6.80 -6.37 7.68
N HIS A 121 7.81 -6.97 8.32
CA HIS A 121 8.36 -8.29 7.93
C HIS A 121 8.86 -8.41 6.48
N ILE A 122 9.42 -7.33 5.93
CA ILE A 122 9.96 -7.31 4.56
C ILE A 122 11.13 -8.30 4.38
N ASP A 123 11.80 -8.66 5.47
CA ASP A 123 12.87 -9.65 5.54
C ASP A 123 12.38 -11.11 5.34
N HIS A 124 11.08 -11.36 5.45
CA HIS A 124 10.48 -12.69 5.31
C HIS A 124 9.72 -12.91 3.99
N ILE A 125 9.71 -11.91 3.11
CA ILE A 125 9.10 -12.00 1.78
C ILE A 125 10.18 -12.00 0.69
N ASP A 126 9.82 -12.53 -0.47
CA ASP A 126 10.66 -12.44 -1.66
C ASP A 126 10.82 -10.97 -2.09
N PRO A 127 11.92 -10.58 -2.75
CA PRO A 127 12.07 -9.24 -3.28
C PRO A 127 10.87 -8.83 -4.15
N ILE A 128 10.30 -7.66 -3.85
CA ILE A 128 9.05 -7.20 -4.47
C ILE A 128 9.19 -6.93 -5.98
N PHE A 129 10.41 -6.64 -6.44
CA PHE A 129 10.77 -6.48 -7.85
C PHE A 129 11.70 -7.61 -8.31
N PRO A 130 11.55 -8.13 -9.55
CA PRO A 130 12.43 -9.17 -10.07
C PRO A 130 13.85 -8.66 -10.30
N ASN A 131 14.84 -9.54 -10.18
CA ASN A 131 16.27 -9.24 -10.40
C ASN A 131 16.82 -8.09 -9.52
N MET A 132 16.22 -7.89 -8.34
CA MET A 132 16.68 -6.92 -7.34
C MET A 132 16.82 -7.60 -5.98
N THR A 133 17.75 -7.09 -5.16
CA THR A 133 17.77 -7.44 -3.72
C THR A 133 16.65 -6.70 -3.01
N THR A 134 16.24 -7.18 -1.83
CA THR A 134 15.18 -6.55 -1.02
C THR A 134 15.42 -5.06 -0.77
N THR A 135 16.65 -4.67 -0.42
CA THR A 135 17.01 -3.26 -0.19
C THR A 135 16.90 -2.40 -1.45
N LYS A 136 17.40 -2.88 -2.60
CA LYS A 136 17.28 -2.17 -3.88
C LYS A 136 15.83 -2.07 -4.33
N ALA A 137 15.04 -3.12 -4.11
CA ALA A 137 13.63 -3.15 -4.44
C ALA A 137 12.84 -2.11 -3.61
N LEU A 138 13.16 -1.96 -2.32
CA LEU A 138 12.56 -0.91 -1.48
C LEU A 138 12.99 0.50 -1.90
N GLN A 139 14.27 0.71 -2.21
CA GLN A 139 14.75 1.99 -2.73
C GLN A 139 14.05 2.36 -4.05
N HIS A 140 13.84 1.37 -4.92
CA HIS A 140 13.12 1.54 -6.18
C HIS A 140 11.64 1.91 -5.96
N LEU A 141 10.95 1.23 -5.02
CA LEU A 141 9.59 1.59 -4.63
C LEU A 141 9.51 3.02 -4.06
N LEU A 142 10.44 3.38 -3.17
CA LEU A 142 10.50 4.72 -2.57
C LEU A 142 10.71 5.82 -3.60
N HIS A 143 11.40 5.53 -4.70
CA HIS A 143 11.53 6.48 -5.81
C HIS A 143 10.17 6.82 -6.43
N ALA A 144 9.28 5.83 -6.59
CA ALA A 144 7.90 6.06 -7.02
C ALA A 144 7.10 6.80 -5.92
N THR A 145 7.25 6.41 -4.65
CA THR A 145 6.59 7.09 -3.53
C THR A 145 6.92 8.58 -3.45
N ASN A 146 8.15 8.98 -3.81
CA ASN A 146 8.53 10.39 -3.84
C ASN A 146 7.83 11.20 -4.94
N VAL A 147 7.28 10.53 -5.96
CA VAL A 147 6.54 11.16 -7.05
C VAL A 147 5.06 11.32 -6.69
N ASP A 148 4.41 10.25 -6.22
CA ASP A 148 3.02 10.26 -5.74
C ASP A 148 2.86 9.23 -4.62
N SER A 149 3.06 9.68 -3.38
CA SER A 149 2.90 8.82 -2.20
C SER A 149 1.45 8.48 -1.89
N GLN A 150 0.50 9.29 -2.35
CA GLN A 150 -0.91 9.12 -2.02
C GLN A 150 -1.51 7.90 -2.73
N ARG A 151 -1.00 7.56 -3.93
CA ARG A 151 -1.50 6.45 -4.74
C ARG A 151 -0.62 5.22 -4.80
N ILE A 152 0.49 5.19 -4.08
CA ILE A 152 1.40 4.05 -4.08
C ILE A 152 0.66 2.74 -3.82
N LEU A 153 0.87 1.78 -4.72
CA LEU A 153 0.24 0.45 -4.79
C LEU A 153 -1.27 0.42 -5.11
N GLN A 154 -2.00 1.54 -5.08
CA GLN A 154 -3.44 1.54 -5.26
C GLN A 154 -3.85 0.85 -6.58
N GLN A 155 -4.81 -0.07 -6.47
CA GLN A 155 -5.28 -0.86 -7.60
C GLN A 155 -6.38 -0.14 -8.39
N THR A 156 -6.09 0.17 -9.64
CA THR A 156 -7.02 0.70 -10.64
C THR A 156 -7.28 -0.35 -11.74
N ILE A 157 -8.51 -0.48 -12.23
CA ILE A 157 -8.88 -1.53 -13.19
C ILE A 157 -9.48 -0.88 -14.44
N CYS A 158 -8.85 -1.15 -15.58
CA CYS A 158 -9.21 -0.63 -16.90
C CYS A 158 -9.72 -1.76 -17.79
N TYR A 159 -10.67 -1.43 -18.66
CA TYR A 159 -11.20 -2.34 -19.66
C TYR A 159 -10.81 -1.87 -21.05
N ASP A 160 -10.01 -2.69 -21.73
CA ASP A 160 -9.67 -2.46 -23.13
C ASP A 160 -10.82 -2.99 -24.00
N ARG A 161 -11.64 -2.07 -24.51
CA ARG A 161 -12.80 -2.39 -25.36
C ARG A 161 -12.39 -3.00 -26.70
N ARG A 162 -11.24 -2.60 -27.25
CA ARG A 162 -10.80 -3.04 -28.59
C ARG A 162 -10.42 -4.51 -28.60
N PHE A 163 -9.73 -4.97 -27.56
CA PHE A 163 -9.26 -6.34 -27.47
C PHE A 163 -10.03 -7.20 -26.46
N SER A 164 -11.07 -6.64 -25.82
CA SER A 164 -11.85 -7.30 -24.77
C SER A 164 -10.97 -7.84 -23.63
N ARG A 165 -10.02 -7.02 -23.17
CA ARG A 165 -9.04 -7.37 -22.14
C ARG A 165 -9.26 -6.57 -20.87
N THR A 166 -8.80 -7.12 -19.76
CA THR A 166 -8.77 -6.40 -18.48
C THR A 166 -7.33 -6.05 -18.13
N VAL A 167 -7.12 -4.80 -17.73
CA VAL A 167 -5.84 -4.28 -17.24
C VAL A 167 -6.00 -3.91 -15.78
N SER A 168 -5.19 -4.48 -14.90
CA SER A 168 -5.12 -4.08 -13.49
C SER A 168 -3.80 -3.35 -13.27
N VAL A 169 -3.89 -2.13 -12.77
CA VAL A 169 -2.77 -1.21 -12.58
C VAL A 169 -2.58 -1.00 -11.09
N SER A 170 -1.40 -1.27 -10.58
CA SER A 170 -0.96 -0.94 -9.21
C SER A 170 0.10 0.15 -9.33
N TRP A 171 -0.31 1.38 -9.02
CA TRP A 171 0.51 2.56 -9.27
C TRP A 171 1.85 2.47 -8.53
N GLY A 172 2.95 2.76 -9.23
CA GLY A 172 4.30 2.67 -8.66
C GLY A 172 4.83 1.25 -8.44
N TYR A 173 4.13 0.22 -8.91
CA TYR A 173 4.54 -1.17 -8.69
C TYR A 173 4.42 -2.07 -9.93
N ALA A 174 3.21 -2.38 -10.39
CA ALA A 174 3.02 -3.36 -11.44
C ALA A 174 1.71 -3.18 -12.23
N VAL A 175 1.75 -3.56 -13.51
CA VAL A 175 0.58 -3.64 -14.40
C VAL A 175 0.36 -5.10 -14.78
N GLN A 176 -0.83 -5.62 -14.53
CA GLN A 176 -1.28 -6.95 -14.89
C GLN A 176 -2.21 -6.90 -16.09
N LEU A 177 -1.89 -7.64 -17.16
CA LEU A 177 -2.72 -7.76 -18.35
C LEU A 177 -3.38 -9.14 -18.40
N TYR A 178 -4.72 -9.14 -18.42
CA TYR A 178 -5.53 -10.34 -18.59
C TYR A 178 -6.02 -10.41 -20.03
N ASP A 179 -5.74 -11.53 -20.72
CA ASP A 179 -6.14 -11.76 -22.12
C ASP A 179 -7.64 -12.01 -22.32
N LYS A 180 -8.44 -11.76 -21.29
CA LYS A 180 -9.89 -11.87 -21.29
C LYS A 180 -10.50 -10.77 -20.45
N ARG A 181 -11.77 -10.45 -20.71
CA ARG A 181 -12.54 -9.54 -19.88
C ARG A 181 -12.94 -10.25 -18.59
N ILE A 182 -12.49 -9.72 -17.46
CA ILE A 182 -12.81 -10.22 -16.11
C ILE A 182 -13.63 -9.15 -15.39
N PRO A 183 -14.81 -9.48 -14.85
CA PRO A 183 -15.63 -8.50 -14.15
C PRO A 183 -14.94 -8.04 -12.87
N LEU A 184 -15.21 -6.79 -12.47
CA LEU A 184 -14.56 -6.14 -11.35
C LEU A 184 -14.54 -7.00 -10.06
N PRO A 185 -15.65 -7.63 -9.63
CA PRO A 185 -15.68 -8.44 -8.41
C PRO A 185 -14.71 -9.62 -8.40
N ASP A 186 -14.30 -10.12 -9.57
CA ASP A 186 -13.38 -11.26 -9.70
C ASP A 186 -11.90 -10.83 -9.75
N VAL A 187 -11.64 -9.57 -10.10
CA VAL A 187 -10.28 -8.99 -10.17
C VAL A 187 -9.86 -8.38 -8.83
N LEU A 188 -10.82 -7.85 -8.07
CA LEU A 188 -10.58 -7.18 -6.79
C LEU A 188 -9.97 -8.06 -5.69
N PRO A 189 -10.38 -9.33 -5.50
CA PRO A 189 -9.82 -10.16 -4.46
C PRO A 189 -8.33 -10.40 -4.66
N VAL A 190 -7.59 -10.44 -3.56
CA VAL A 190 -6.13 -10.57 -3.54
C VAL A 190 -5.74 -11.97 -4.06
N PRO A 191 -4.95 -12.09 -5.13
CA PRO A 191 -4.46 -13.38 -5.56
C PRO A 191 -3.47 -13.95 -4.52
N GLU A 192 -3.69 -15.19 -4.09
CA GLU A 192 -2.86 -15.88 -3.08
C GLU A 192 -1.49 -16.31 -3.65
N THR A 193 -0.62 -15.35 -3.93
CA THR A 193 0.78 -15.61 -4.33
C THR A 193 1.68 -15.92 -3.13
N PHE A 194 1.24 -15.53 -1.94
CA PHE A 194 1.99 -15.58 -0.69
C PHE A 194 1.62 -16.81 0.14
N ARG A 195 2.38 -17.03 1.21
CA ARG A 195 2.10 -18.05 2.22
C ARG A 195 1.73 -17.36 3.54
N GLN A 196 0.87 -18.01 4.31
CA GLN A 196 0.57 -17.58 5.67
C GLN A 196 1.82 -17.49 6.56
N TRP A 197 1.76 -16.64 7.58
CA TRP A 197 2.86 -16.46 8.53
C TRP A 197 3.11 -17.67 9.44
N LYS A 198 2.06 -18.17 10.10
CA LYS A 198 2.15 -19.31 11.01
C LYS A 198 2.12 -20.62 10.25
N TRP A 199 2.86 -21.61 10.74
CA TRP A 199 2.81 -22.97 10.21
C TRP A 199 1.63 -23.73 10.83
N GLY A 200 0.97 -24.58 10.05
CA GLY A 200 -0.18 -25.38 10.47
C GLY A 200 -1.51 -25.01 9.80
N ASN A 201 -2.55 -25.81 10.04
CA ASN A 201 -3.79 -25.76 9.26
C ASN A 201 -4.99 -25.09 9.97
N VAL A 202 -4.91 -24.88 11.28
CA VAL A 202 -6.09 -24.56 12.13
C VAL A 202 -6.72 -23.20 11.80
N LEU A 203 -6.00 -22.30 11.12
CA LEU A 203 -6.50 -21.03 10.59
C LEU A 203 -5.96 -20.76 9.17
N ALA A 204 -5.62 -21.81 8.43
CA ALA A 204 -5.01 -21.63 7.13
C ALA A 204 -5.97 -21.02 6.12
N GLY A 205 -5.52 -19.95 5.47
CA GLY A 205 -6.32 -19.20 4.48
C GLY A 205 -7.32 -18.21 5.09
N VAL A 206 -7.32 -18.00 6.41
CA VAL A 206 -8.19 -17.00 7.05
C VAL A 206 -7.44 -15.67 7.11
N TYR A 207 -7.82 -14.74 6.24
CA TYR A 207 -7.26 -13.39 6.18
C TYR A 207 -8.32 -12.33 6.49
N THR A 208 -7.89 -11.12 6.85
CA THR A 208 -8.77 -9.97 7.07
C THR A 208 -9.27 -9.31 5.77
N PHE A 209 -8.96 -9.92 4.63
CA PHE A 209 -9.29 -9.44 3.29
C PHE A 209 -9.68 -10.62 2.39
N ASN A 210 -10.45 -10.33 1.36
CA ASN A 210 -10.89 -11.34 0.41
C ASN A 210 -9.74 -11.78 -0.48
N THR A 211 -9.54 -13.10 -0.57
CA THR A 211 -8.55 -13.71 -1.44
C THR A 211 -9.19 -14.44 -2.61
N ARG A 212 -8.38 -14.69 -3.65
CA ARG A 212 -8.71 -15.59 -4.75
C ARG A 212 -7.57 -16.54 -5.03
N LYS A 213 -7.93 -17.73 -5.50
CA LYS A 213 -6.97 -18.77 -5.87
C LYS A 213 -6.02 -18.25 -6.95
N PHE A 214 -4.72 -18.43 -6.71
CA PHE A 214 -3.71 -18.15 -7.71
C PHE A 214 -3.61 -19.32 -8.70
N PRO A 215 -3.80 -19.10 -10.03
CA PRO A 215 -3.83 -20.19 -10.98
C PRO A 215 -2.52 -21.01 -10.99
N PRO A 216 -2.57 -22.35 -10.89
CA PRO A 216 -1.36 -23.17 -10.89
C PRO A 216 -0.69 -23.15 -12.27
N HIS A 217 -1.47 -23.19 -13.35
CA HIS A 217 -0.95 -23.12 -14.71
C HIS A 217 -0.51 -21.69 -15.07
N PRO A 218 0.75 -21.49 -15.52
CA PRO A 218 1.27 -20.18 -15.90
C PRO A 218 0.45 -19.47 -16.97
N CYS A 219 -0.18 -20.21 -17.89
CA CYS A 219 -0.95 -19.65 -19.01
C CYS A 219 -2.29 -19.04 -18.61
N HIS A 220 -2.78 -19.34 -17.41
CA HIS A 220 -4.01 -18.74 -16.86
C HIS A 220 -3.70 -17.51 -16.01
N ARG A 221 -2.42 -17.15 -15.86
CA ARG A 221 -1.99 -15.98 -15.10
C ARG A 221 -1.93 -14.75 -16.00
N PRO A 222 -2.16 -13.55 -15.47
CA PRO A 222 -1.95 -12.34 -16.24
C PRO A 222 -0.47 -12.18 -16.60
N THR A 223 -0.20 -11.48 -17.70
CA THR A 223 1.15 -10.99 -18.00
C THR A 223 1.45 -9.81 -17.09
N ILE A 224 2.52 -9.89 -16.32
CA ILE A 224 2.91 -8.87 -15.32
C ILE A 224 4.03 -8.00 -15.88
N PHE A 225 3.86 -6.69 -15.77
CA PHE A 225 4.85 -5.68 -16.10
C PHE A 225 5.21 -4.95 -14.82
N PHE A 226 6.47 -5.02 -14.40
CA PHE A 226 6.93 -4.35 -13.20
C PHE A 226 7.45 -2.95 -13.52
N LEU A 227 7.36 -2.04 -12.56
CA LEU A 227 7.98 -0.72 -12.64
C LEU A 227 9.47 -0.83 -13.02
N ASP A 228 9.86 -0.07 -14.04
CA ASP A 228 11.23 0.07 -14.51
C ASP A 228 11.78 1.44 -14.09
N SER A 229 11.08 2.51 -14.46
CA SER A 229 11.43 3.88 -14.11
C SER A 229 10.20 4.79 -14.01
N VAL A 230 10.35 5.91 -13.31
CA VAL A 230 9.35 6.98 -13.22
C VAL A 230 9.96 8.25 -13.79
N CYS A 231 9.22 8.95 -14.65
CA CYS A 231 9.60 10.25 -15.16
C CYS A 231 8.53 11.29 -14.81
N LEU A 232 8.95 12.43 -14.26
CA LEU A 232 8.09 13.61 -14.17
C LEU A 232 8.06 14.30 -15.54
N ALA A 233 6.87 14.53 -16.08
CA ALA A 233 6.66 15.37 -17.24
C ALA A 233 5.69 16.48 -16.86
N SER A 234 6.22 17.69 -16.66
CA SER A 234 5.52 18.95 -16.33
C SER A 234 4.42 18.84 -15.25
N MET A 235 3.23 18.34 -15.60
CA MET A 235 2.04 18.22 -14.73
C MET A 235 1.60 16.78 -14.46
N ALA A 236 2.35 15.78 -14.92
CA ALA A 236 1.99 14.38 -14.76
C ALA A 236 3.21 13.46 -14.58
N SER A 237 2.95 12.31 -13.98
CA SER A 237 3.92 11.24 -13.82
C SER A 237 3.74 10.22 -14.93
N ARG A 238 4.84 9.80 -15.57
CA ARG A 238 4.86 8.70 -16.53
C ARG A 238 5.66 7.55 -15.94
N LEU A 239 5.03 6.41 -15.75
CA LEU A 239 5.67 5.19 -15.28
C LEU A 239 5.96 4.29 -16.47
N PHE A 240 7.20 3.83 -16.58
CA PHE A 240 7.58 2.81 -17.53
C PHE A 240 7.58 1.46 -16.82
N THR A 241 6.87 0.49 -17.38
CA THR A 241 6.89 -0.88 -16.89
C THR A 241 7.40 -1.83 -17.96
N ARG A 242 8.09 -2.89 -17.53
CA ARG A 242 8.67 -3.89 -18.42
C ARG A 242 8.26 -5.30 -17.97
N ASN A 243 8.00 -6.16 -18.95
CA ASN A 243 7.82 -7.58 -18.66
C ASN A 243 9.19 -8.22 -18.40
N LEU A 244 9.34 -8.80 -17.22
CA LEU A 244 10.56 -9.49 -16.79
C LEU A 244 10.40 -11.03 -16.82
N MET A 245 9.18 -11.54 -17.04
CA MET A 245 8.88 -12.96 -17.09
C MET A 245 8.52 -13.41 -18.52
N LYS A 246 9.38 -14.23 -19.10
CA LYS A 246 9.15 -14.86 -20.41
C LYS A 246 8.53 -16.24 -20.22
N ILE A 247 7.21 -16.28 -20.01
CA ILE A 247 6.46 -17.55 -20.01
C ILE A 247 5.84 -17.72 -21.40
N ALA A 248 6.21 -18.82 -22.08
CA ALA A 248 5.71 -19.16 -23.42
C ALA A 248 4.33 -19.80 -23.34
N CYS A 249 3.29 -18.99 -23.10
CA CYS A 249 1.90 -19.45 -23.13
C CYS A 249 1.12 -18.95 -24.35
N PHE A 250 1.59 -17.89 -25.01
CA PHE A 250 0.97 -17.32 -26.20
C PHE A 250 2.03 -16.82 -27.19
N SER A 251 1.86 -17.12 -28.47
CA SER A 251 2.77 -16.72 -29.56
C SER A 251 2.77 -15.21 -29.86
N TRP A 252 1.72 -14.49 -29.46
CA TRP A 252 1.54 -13.05 -29.77
C TRP A 252 2.21 -12.11 -28.76
N ILE A 253 2.22 -12.46 -27.46
CA ILE A 253 2.90 -11.67 -26.40
C ILE A 253 4.44 -11.84 -26.48
N GLN A 254 4.91 -12.84 -27.23
CA GLN A 254 6.33 -13.13 -27.45
C GLN A 254 7.03 -12.13 -28.39
N ARG A 255 6.30 -11.23 -29.06
CA ARG A 255 6.88 -10.28 -30.02
C ARG A 255 7.06 -8.89 -29.42
N GLY A 256 8.04 -8.78 -28.54
CA GLY A 256 8.73 -7.52 -28.28
C GLY A 256 8.80 -7.17 -26.81
N ASN A 257 9.92 -6.54 -26.44
CA ASN A 257 10.12 -5.79 -25.21
C ASN A 257 8.98 -4.77 -25.07
N SER A 258 7.85 -5.23 -24.55
CA SER A 258 6.64 -4.43 -24.52
C SER A 258 6.76 -3.51 -23.32
N LYS A 259 7.18 -2.27 -23.57
CA LYS A 259 7.18 -1.23 -22.55
C LYS A 259 5.75 -0.73 -22.45
N LYS A 260 5.20 -0.65 -21.24
CA LYS A 260 3.95 0.08 -21.05
C LYS A 260 4.24 1.38 -20.38
N SER A 261 3.50 2.40 -20.80
CA SER A 261 3.59 3.69 -20.16
C SER A 261 2.27 4.00 -19.50
N GLU A 262 2.34 4.33 -18.23
CA GLU A 262 1.19 4.74 -17.44
C GLU A 262 1.31 6.24 -17.17
N PHE A 263 0.32 6.99 -17.61
CA PHE A 263 0.21 8.42 -17.36
C PHE A 263 -0.76 8.65 -16.22
N SER A 264 -0.31 9.34 -15.17
CA SER A 264 -1.14 9.75 -14.05
C SER A 264 -0.86 11.22 -13.73
N PRO A 265 -1.81 12.13 -13.98
CA PRO A 265 -1.72 13.49 -13.46
C PRO A 265 -1.73 13.44 -11.93
N LYS A 266 -0.93 14.31 -11.30
CA LYS A 266 -0.93 14.44 -9.85
C LYS A 266 -2.29 14.99 -9.43
N LEU A 267 -3.07 14.17 -8.74
CA LEU A 267 -4.36 14.54 -8.16
C LEU A 267 -4.21 14.46 -6.65
N ASP A 268 -4.68 15.50 -5.98
CA ASP A 268 -4.70 15.60 -4.54
C ASP A 268 -5.95 14.88 -4.04
N LEU A 269 -5.77 13.80 -3.27
CA LEU A 269 -6.89 13.07 -2.70
C LEU A 269 -7.47 13.86 -1.52
N ASP A 270 -8.71 14.33 -1.64
CA ASP A 270 -9.45 14.87 -0.50
C ASP A 270 -9.78 13.75 0.49
N TYR A 271 -9.03 13.71 1.58
CA TYR A 271 -9.18 12.72 2.64
C TYR A 271 -10.50 12.83 3.42
N LYS A 272 -11.28 13.91 3.22
CA LYS A 272 -12.60 14.08 3.85
C LYS A 272 -13.70 13.33 3.11
N GLN A 273 -13.42 12.86 1.90
CA GLN A 273 -14.38 12.14 1.07
C GLN A 273 -14.11 10.64 1.08
N ALA A 274 -15.15 9.85 0.80
CA ALA A 274 -15.00 8.41 0.65
C ALA A 274 -14.04 8.13 -0.53
N PRO A 275 -12.97 7.34 -0.33
CA PRO A 275 -11.99 7.09 -1.38
C PRO A 275 -12.65 6.34 -2.55
N ARG A 276 -12.45 6.84 -3.77
CA ARG A 276 -12.99 6.24 -5.00
C ARG A 276 -11.86 5.80 -5.92
N ARG A 277 -12.13 4.73 -6.67
CA ARG A 277 -11.22 4.27 -7.73
C ARG A 277 -11.27 5.29 -8.85
N HIS A 278 -10.09 5.74 -9.28
CA HIS A 278 -9.98 6.52 -10.50
C HIS A 278 -10.36 5.67 -11.71
N CYS A 279 -10.82 6.34 -12.75
CA CYS A 279 -11.08 5.73 -14.04
C CYS A 279 -9.79 5.71 -14.87
N CYS A 280 -9.80 4.92 -15.93
CA CYS A 280 -8.64 4.83 -16.80
C CYS A 280 -8.97 4.43 -18.22
N ASP A 281 -8.19 5.01 -19.13
CA ASP A 281 -8.28 4.75 -20.55
C ASP A 281 -7.08 3.95 -21.03
N VAL A 282 -7.33 3.05 -21.97
CA VAL A 282 -6.30 2.24 -22.61
C VAL A 282 -6.21 2.67 -24.07
N PHE A 283 -5.10 3.31 -24.44
CA PHE A 283 -4.85 3.79 -25.79
C PHE A 283 -3.90 2.84 -26.53
N PRO A 284 -4.27 2.37 -27.74
CA PRO A 284 -3.34 1.66 -28.60
C PRO A 284 -2.34 2.67 -29.17
N THR A 285 -1.05 2.44 -29.01
CA THR A 285 -0.05 3.25 -29.73
C THR A 285 0.19 2.71 -31.13
N LYS A 286 0.80 3.52 -32.00
CA LYS A 286 1.16 3.14 -33.38
C LYS A 286 2.13 1.94 -33.45
N SER A 287 2.71 1.53 -32.32
CA SER A 287 3.53 0.33 -32.20
C SER A 287 2.81 -0.70 -31.33
N ASP A 288 2.62 -1.92 -31.83
CA ASP A 288 2.06 -3.05 -31.07
C ASP A 288 2.86 -3.41 -29.79
N LYS A 289 4.01 -2.76 -29.58
CA LYS A 289 4.89 -2.96 -28.43
C LYS A 289 4.60 -2.02 -27.26
N LEU A 290 3.76 -0.99 -27.42
CA LEU A 290 3.57 0.02 -26.40
C LEU A 290 2.08 0.24 -26.12
N LEU A 291 1.69 -0.03 -24.87
CA LEU A 291 0.34 0.21 -24.36
C LEU A 291 0.38 1.43 -23.46
N ASP A 292 -0.39 2.46 -23.83
CA ASP A 292 -0.52 3.67 -23.02
C ASP A 292 -1.78 3.58 -22.18
N ILE A 293 -1.61 3.64 -20.87
CA ILE A 293 -2.72 3.61 -19.90
C ILE A 293 -2.74 4.97 -19.21
N THR A 294 -3.88 5.63 -19.19
CA THR A 294 -4.03 6.92 -18.50
C THR A 294 -4.98 6.75 -17.33
N ILE A 295 -4.53 7.03 -16.11
CA ILE A 295 -5.38 7.14 -14.93
C ILE A 295 -5.89 8.58 -14.85
N ARG A 296 -7.20 8.76 -14.68
CA ARG A 296 -7.85 10.07 -14.60
C ARG A 296 -9.08 10.03 -13.70
N GLU A 297 -9.63 11.21 -13.42
CA GLU A 297 -10.98 11.30 -12.87
C GLU A 297 -12.00 10.68 -13.83
N CYS A 298 -13.05 10.10 -13.26
CA CYS A 298 -14.14 9.55 -14.03
C CYS A 298 -14.91 10.68 -14.72
N GLY A 299 -15.37 10.46 -15.95
CA GLY A 299 -16.18 11.42 -16.70
C GLY A 299 -17.68 11.20 -16.46
N GLU A 300 -18.52 12.18 -16.84
CA GLU A 300 -19.97 12.18 -16.58
C GLU A 300 -20.70 10.90 -17.03
N ASP A 301 -20.25 10.30 -18.13
CA ASP A 301 -20.82 9.08 -18.71
C ASP A 301 -20.43 7.79 -17.96
N GLU A 302 -19.54 7.87 -16.95
CA GLU A 302 -19.07 6.74 -16.18
C GLU A 302 -19.84 6.65 -14.86
N LEU A 303 -20.41 5.48 -14.53
CA LEU A 303 -21.27 5.25 -13.35
C LEU A 303 -20.67 5.65 -11.98
N ILE A 304 -19.35 5.88 -11.93
CA ILE A 304 -18.62 6.27 -10.71
C ILE A 304 -18.52 7.80 -10.59
N TYR A 305 -18.85 8.54 -11.66
CA TYR A 305 -18.99 9.98 -11.64
C TYR A 305 -20.17 10.39 -10.77
N MET A 306 -19.95 11.42 -9.96
CA MET A 306 -21.01 12.03 -9.17
C MET A 306 -21.16 13.46 -9.63
N HIS A 307 -22.40 13.86 -9.89
CA HIS A 307 -22.74 15.27 -10.01
C HIS A 307 -22.51 15.92 -8.64
N GLU A 308 -21.69 16.96 -8.61
CA GLU A 308 -21.50 17.82 -7.44
C GLU A 308 -22.74 18.69 -7.18
#